data_AF-A0A5B9QJG4-F1
#
_entry.id   AF-A0A5B9QJG4-F1
#
_cell.length_a   1.000
_cell.length_b   1.000
_cell.length_c   1.000
_cell.angle_alpha   90.00
_cell.angle_beta   90.00
_cell.angle_gamma   90.00
#
_symmetry.space_group_name_H-M   'P 1'
#
loop_
_entity.id
_entity.type
_entity.pdbx_description
1 polymer ?
#
loop_
_entity_poly.entity_id
_entity_poly.type
_entity_poly.pdbx_seq_one_letter_code
_entity_poly.pdbx_strand_id
1 'polypeptide(L)'
;MNYQWFVCEPESRWLRLSRRFAPQMLPSSDDGLSITPLDAARLAARLNSPRPTVALWSLETAPQCDQILPQLRGLFAPSAASRHLHFVAVDPRLEQDARLALSAWGVLILDRPEQLAQYAALVTRFWQTAQPVAGGRGVGE
;
A
#
# COMPACT_ATOMS: atom_id res chain seq x y z
N MET A 1 6.16 -11.86 12.68
CA MET A 1 6.72 -10.71 11.92
C MET A 1 5.85 -9.48 12.22
N ASN A 2 6.34 -8.24 12.08
CA ASN A 2 5.49 -7.04 12.26
C ASN A 2 5.29 -6.35 10.90
N TYR A 3 4.12 -6.55 10.30
CA TYR A 3 3.74 -5.98 9.01
C TYR A 3 3.36 -4.51 9.15
N GLN A 4 3.64 -3.72 8.11
CA GLN A 4 3.40 -2.28 8.10
C GLN A 4 2.32 -1.94 7.10
N TRP A 5 1.26 -1.31 7.58
CA TRP A 5 0.20 -0.76 6.75
C TRP A 5 0.07 0.72 7.04
N PHE A 6 0.35 1.55 6.04
CA PHE A 6 0.21 2.98 6.18
C PHE A 6 -1.01 3.47 5.41
N VAL A 7 -1.75 4.39 6.04
CA VAL A 7 -2.88 5.06 5.41
C VAL A 7 -2.57 6.54 5.42
N CYS A 8 -2.53 7.14 4.24
CA CYS A 8 -2.47 8.58 4.08
C CYS A 8 -3.82 9.16 4.55
N GLU A 9 -3.75 10.09 5.51
CA GLU A 9 -4.83 10.79 6.20
C GLU A 9 -5.42 10.10 7.46
N PRO A 10 -5.37 10.76 8.63
CA PRO A 10 -5.78 10.19 9.91
C PRO A 10 -7.29 10.00 10.13
N GLU A 11 -8.15 10.56 9.27
CA GLU A 11 -9.60 10.51 9.43
C GLU A 11 -10.33 9.99 8.17
N SER A 12 -9.58 9.43 7.22
CA SER A 12 -10.16 8.93 5.98
C SER A 12 -11.06 7.70 6.24
N ARG A 13 -12.10 7.56 5.42
CA ARG A 13 -12.90 6.33 5.35
C ARG A 13 -12.01 5.10 5.12
N TRP A 14 -10.90 5.28 4.42
CA TRP A 14 -9.88 4.29 4.13
C TRP A 14 -9.16 3.76 5.36
N LEU A 15 -8.96 4.57 6.40
CA LEU A 15 -8.37 4.09 7.66
C LEU A 15 -9.28 3.07 8.35
N ARG A 16 -10.59 3.36 8.42
CA ARG A 16 -11.58 2.44 9.00
C ARG A 16 -11.67 1.13 8.22
N LEU A 17 -11.65 1.21 6.89
CA LEU A 17 -11.68 0.05 6.02
C LEU A 17 -10.40 -0.78 6.15
N SER A 18 -9.23 -0.13 6.14
CA SER A 18 -7.94 -0.79 6.32
C SER A 18 -7.88 -1.55 7.64
N ARG A 19 -8.40 -0.96 8.73
CA ARG A 19 -8.47 -1.63 10.04
C ARG A 19 -9.32 -2.90 10.07
N ARG A 20 -10.34 -2.99 9.21
CA ARG A 20 -11.16 -4.20 9.08
C ARG A 20 -10.52 -5.21 8.12
N PHE A 21 -9.96 -4.72 7.03
CA PHE A 21 -9.45 -5.54 5.93
C PHE A 21 -8.06 -6.11 6.22
N ALA A 22 -7.09 -5.26 6.56
CA ALA A 22 -5.68 -5.64 6.62
C ALA A 22 -5.35 -6.79 7.59
N PRO A 23 -5.96 -6.90 8.80
CA PRO A 23 -5.70 -8.03 9.69
C PRO A 23 -6.11 -9.39 9.10
N GLN A 24 -7.16 -9.42 8.27
CA GLN A 24 -7.65 -10.65 7.64
C GLN A 24 -6.71 -11.15 6.53
N MET A 25 -5.81 -10.29 6.04
CA MET A 25 -4.90 -10.60 4.95
C MET A 25 -3.55 -11.13 5.42
N LEU A 26 -3.33 -11.19 6.74
CA LEU A 26 -2.07 -11.68 7.30
C LEU A 26 -1.92 -13.19 7.07
N PRO A 27 -0.70 -13.68 6.82
CA PRO A 27 -0.45 -15.12 6.63
C PRO A 27 -0.75 -15.97 7.87
N SER A 28 -0.61 -15.40 9.08
CA SER A 28 -0.91 -16.05 10.35
C SER A 28 -1.60 -15.08 11.31
N SER A 29 -2.48 -15.60 12.17
CA SER A 29 -3.20 -14.81 13.18
C SER A 29 -2.31 -14.30 14.32
N ASP A 30 -1.16 -14.93 14.56
CA ASP A 30 -0.17 -14.53 15.56
C ASP A 30 0.77 -13.41 15.07
N ASP A 31 0.69 -13.03 13.80
CA ASP A 31 1.53 -11.97 13.26
C ASP A 31 1.05 -10.57 13.71
N GLY A 32 2.02 -9.70 14.01
CA GLY A 32 1.73 -8.31 14.35
C GLY A 32 1.46 -7.49 13.10
N LEU A 33 0.46 -6.60 13.17
CA LEU A 33 0.18 -5.60 12.14
C LEU A 33 0.06 -4.21 12.76
N SER A 34 0.87 -3.29 12.26
CA SER A 34 0.81 -1.87 12.62
C SER A 34 0.11 -1.09 11.52
N ILE A 35 -1.11 -0.61 11.80
CA ILE A 35 -1.87 0.27 10.89
C ILE A 35 -1.69 1.72 11.36
N THR A 36 -0.86 2.49 10.66
CA THR A 36 -0.50 3.85 11.08
C THR A 36 -1.04 4.90 10.10
N PRO A 37 -1.91 5.82 10.57
CA PRO A 37 -2.27 6.98 9.78
C PRO A 37 -1.11 7.97 9.71
N LEU A 38 -0.81 8.49 8.53
CA LEU A 38 0.26 9.45 8.27
C LEU A 38 -0.23 10.52 7.30
N ASP A 39 0.36 11.71 7.33
CA ASP A 39 0.26 12.63 6.19
C ASP A 39 1.15 12.16 5.02
N ALA A 40 0.95 12.74 3.83
CA ALA A 40 1.65 12.33 2.62
C ALA A 40 3.19 12.42 2.75
N ALA A 41 3.70 13.47 3.38
CA ALA A 41 5.14 13.68 3.55
C ALA A 41 5.76 12.63 4.49
N ARG A 42 5.08 12.33 5.61
CA ARG A 42 5.51 11.28 6.54
C ARG A 42 5.42 9.89 5.93
N LEU A 43 4.39 9.63 5.13
CA LEU A 43 4.27 8.36 4.40
C LEU A 43 5.43 8.17 3.43
N ALA A 44 5.73 9.18 2.61
CA ALA A 44 6.88 9.18 1.71
C ALA A 44 8.19 8.88 2.46
N ALA A 45 8.43 9.55 3.58
CA ALA A 45 9.62 9.33 4.40
C ALA A 45 9.72 7.89 4.96
N ARG A 46 8.58 7.29 5.34
CA ARG A 46 8.52 5.91 5.87
C ARG A 46 8.74 4.84 4.82
N LEU A 47 8.40 5.12 3.56
CA LEU A 47 8.62 4.19 2.45
C LEU A 47 10.10 4.03 2.08
N ASN A 48 10.99 4.92 2.54
CA ASN A 48 12.44 4.68 2.43
C ASN A 48 12.95 3.53 3.31
N SER A 49 12.10 2.94 4.16
CA SER A 49 12.42 1.78 4.98
C SER A 49 12.59 0.50 4.12
N PRO A 50 13.55 -0.37 4.45
CA PRO A 50 13.73 -1.65 3.77
C PRO A 50 12.61 -2.67 4.03
N ARG A 51 11.60 -2.32 4.83
CA ARG A 51 10.55 -3.23 5.27
C ARG A 51 9.41 -3.36 4.25
N PRO A 52 8.90 -4.59 4.04
CA PRO A 52 7.67 -4.81 3.30
C PRO A 52 6.51 -3.98 3.86
N THR A 53 5.88 -3.17 3.01
CA THR A 53 4.86 -2.20 3.44
C THR A 53 3.70 -2.14 2.45
N VAL A 54 2.47 -2.11 2.95
CA VAL A 54 1.31 -1.67 2.14
C VAL A 54 1.05 -0.21 2.45
N ALA A 55 0.94 0.62 1.41
CA ALA A 55 0.63 2.04 1.54
C ALA A 55 -0.65 2.36 0.78
N LEU A 56 -1.61 2.99 1.45
CA LEU A 56 -2.83 3.51 0.85
C LEU A 56 -2.77 5.03 0.85
N TRP A 57 -2.74 5.62 -0.33
CA TRP A 57 -2.78 7.06 -0.54
C TRP A 57 -4.22 7.51 -0.79
N SER A 58 -4.69 8.51 -0.07
CA SER A 58 -6.03 9.07 -0.20
C SER A 58 -5.94 10.38 -0.97
N LEU A 59 -6.37 10.37 -2.22
CA LEU A 59 -6.40 11.50 -3.17
C LEU A 59 -7.84 11.77 -3.60
N GLU A 60 -8.73 11.93 -2.63
CA GLU A 60 -10.17 12.01 -2.85
C GLU A 60 -10.63 13.41 -3.27
N THR A 61 -9.71 14.37 -3.39
CA THR A 61 -9.99 15.72 -3.87
C THR A 61 -8.98 16.15 -4.93
N ALA A 62 -9.43 16.96 -5.91
CA ALA A 62 -8.57 17.48 -6.97
C ALA A 62 -7.30 18.20 -6.44
N PRO A 63 -7.38 19.08 -5.40
CA PRO A 63 -6.20 19.73 -4.84
C PRO A 63 -5.19 18.74 -4.24
N GLN A 64 -5.66 17.63 -3.66
CA GLN A 64 -4.78 16.59 -3.12
C GLN A 64 -4.06 15.83 -4.24
N CYS A 65 -4.76 15.52 -5.34
CA CYS A 65 -4.13 14.93 -6.52
C CYS A 65 -2.98 15.79 -7.01
N ASP A 66 -3.20 17.09 -7.26
CA ASP A 66 -2.18 17.98 -7.82
C ASP A 66 -0.96 18.16 -6.89
N GLN A 67 -1.19 18.20 -5.57
CA GLN A 67 -0.10 18.35 -4.59
C GLN A 67 0.71 17.07 -4.38
N ILE A 68 0.07 15.90 -4.46
CA ILE A 68 0.68 14.62 -4.07
C ILE A 68 1.23 13.88 -5.30
N LEU A 69 0.63 14.01 -6.49
CA LEU A 69 1.09 13.34 -7.73
C LEU A 69 2.58 13.58 -8.04
N PRO A 70 3.15 14.81 -7.92
CA PRO A 70 4.57 15.03 -8.14
C PRO A 70 5.46 14.27 -7.15
N GLN A 71 5.03 14.15 -5.89
CA GLN A 71 5.74 13.43 -4.84
C GLN A 71 5.68 11.91 -5.08
N LEU A 72 4.52 11.43 -5.52
CA LEU A 72 4.28 10.02 -5.85
C LEU A 72 5.10 9.54 -7.04
N ARG A 73 5.27 10.37 -8.07
CA ARG A 73 6.09 10.05 -9.25
C ARG A 73 7.52 9.65 -8.87
N GLY A 74 8.12 10.29 -7.87
CA GLY A 74 9.47 9.96 -7.40
C GLY A 74 9.52 8.67 -6.58
N LEU A 75 8.43 8.35 -5.86
CA LEU A 75 8.33 7.16 -5.01
C LEU A 75 8.00 5.89 -5.80
N PHE A 76 7.21 6.03 -6.87
CA PHE A 76 6.74 4.92 -7.69
C PHE A 76 7.59 4.68 -8.94
N ALA A 77 8.73 5.36 -9.06
CA ALA A 77 9.71 5.05 -10.09
C ALA A 77 10.04 3.55 -9.99
N PRO A 78 9.94 2.79 -11.09
CA PRO A 78 10.00 1.33 -11.05
C PRO A 78 11.36 0.87 -10.52
N SER A 79 11.39 0.48 -9.25
CA SER A 79 12.47 -0.31 -8.67
C SER A 79 12.12 -1.78 -8.91
N ALA A 80 13.04 -2.53 -9.51
CA ALA A 80 12.85 -3.93 -9.89
C ALA A 80 12.57 -4.89 -8.71
N ALA A 81 12.57 -4.39 -7.47
CA ALA A 81 12.13 -5.10 -6.28
C ALA A 81 11.33 -4.15 -5.38
N SER A 82 10.16 -3.68 -5.84
CA SER A 82 9.27 -2.90 -4.97
C SER A 82 8.86 -3.72 -3.77
N ARG A 83 9.45 -3.39 -2.62
CA ARG A 83 9.08 -3.92 -1.29
C ARG A 83 7.78 -3.32 -0.79
N HIS A 84 7.09 -2.57 -1.62
CA HIS A 84 5.91 -1.83 -1.25
C HIS A 84 4.78 -2.15 -2.21
N LEU A 85 3.59 -2.30 -1.66
CA LEU A 85 2.36 -2.39 -2.40
C LEU A 85 1.59 -1.08 -2.23
N HIS A 86 1.29 -0.42 -3.35
CA HIS A 86 0.68 0.89 -3.35
C HIS A 86 -0.77 0.84 -3.84
N PHE A 87 -1.66 1.30 -2.97
CA PHE A 87 -3.04 1.63 -3.32
C PHE A 87 -3.19 3.15 -3.38
N VAL A 88 -3.89 3.65 -4.38
CA VAL A 88 -4.21 5.07 -4.50
C VAL A 88 -5.73 5.19 -4.63
N ALA A 89 -6.36 5.63 -3.56
CA ALA A 89 -7.75 6.01 -3.57
C ALA A 89 -7.91 7.37 -4.25
N VAL A 90 -8.77 7.43 -5.27
CA VAL A 90 -8.96 8.64 -6.09
C VAL A 90 -10.43 9.04 -6.11
N ASP A 91 -10.70 10.32 -6.40
CA ASP A 91 -12.04 10.73 -6.79
C ASP A 91 -12.44 10.02 -8.11
N PRO A 92 -13.65 9.46 -8.23
CA PRO A 92 -14.10 8.81 -9.46
C PRO A 92 -14.12 9.75 -10.67
N ARG A 93 -14.19 11.07 -10.46
CA ARG A 93 -14.14 12.12 -11.49
C ARG A 93 -12.72 12.54 -11.86
N LEU A 94 -11.69 11.93 -11.28
CA LEU A 94 -10.29 12.17 -11.66
C LEU A 94 -10.12 11.98 -13.17
N GLU A 95 -9.43 12.93 -13.80
CA GLU A 95 -9.20 12.96 -15.25
C GLU A 95 -8.48 11.70 -15.75
N GLN A 96 -8.77 11.32 -16.99
CA GLN A 96 -8.24 10.09 -17.59
C GLN A 96 -6.71 10.12 -17.70
N ASP A 97 -6.11 11.26 -18.03
CA ASP A 97 -4.65 11.40 -18.11
C ASP A 97 -3.96 11.17 -16.77
N ALA A 98 -4.52 11.71 -15.68
CA ALA A 98 -4.01 11.47 -14.33
C ALA A 98 -4.14 9.99 -13.92
N ARG A 99 -5.25 9.34 -14.28
CA ARG A 99 -5.43 7.89 -14.07
C ARG A 99 -4.40 7.07 -14.83
N LEU A 100 -4.17 7.38 -16.10
CA LEU A 100 -3.17 6.71 -16.93
C LEU A 100 -1.75 6.87 -16.36
N ALA A 101 -1.41 8.08 -15.90
CA ALA A 101 -0.14 8.33 -15.24
C ALA A 101 0.04 7.47 -13.98
N LEU A 102 -0.97 7.41 -13.11
CA LEU A 102 -0.95 6.55 -11.92
C LEU A 102 -0.78 5.07 -12.28
N SER A 103 -1.55 4.55 -13.23
CA SER A 103 -1.44 3.15 -13.66
C SER A 103 -0.06 2.82 -14.25
N ALA A 104 0.53 3.74 -15.01
CA ALA A 104 1.88 3.56 -15.57
C ALA A 104 2.97 3.46 -14.50
N TRP A 105 2.71 3.93 -13.28
CA TRP A 105 3.61 3.83 -12.14
C TRP A 105 3.45 2.54 -11.33
N GLY A 106 2.59 1.62 -11.77
CA GLY A 106 2.40 0.31 -11.13
C GLY A 106 1.60 0.38 -9.82
N VAL A 107 0.81 1.44 -9.59
CA VAL A 107 -0.08 1.53 -8.44
C VAL A 107 -1.45 0.93 -8.70
N LEU A 108 -2.11 0.46 -7.64
CA LEU A 108 -3.48 -0.04 -7.67
C LEU A 108 -4.45 1.10 -7.38
N ILE A 109 -5.24 1.50 -8.37
CA ILE A 109 -6.22 2.58 -8.24
C ILE A 109 -7.49 2.05 -7.59
N LEU A 110 -8.01 2.81 -6.61
CA LEU A 110 -9.27 2.55 -5.92
C LEU A 110 -10.21 3.74 -6.09
N ASP A 111 -11.28 3.57 -6.85
CA ASP A 111 -12.36 4.56 -6.98
C ASP A 111 -13.38 4.43 -5.85
N ARG A 112 -13.49 3.22 -5.28
CA ARG A 112 -14.47 2.90 -4.23
C ARG A 112 -13.87 2.02 -3.13
N PRO A 113 -14.25 2.27 -1.86
CA PRO A 113 -13.95 1.41 -0.71
C PRO A 113 -13.98 -0.09 -0.93
N GLU A 114 -15.02 -0.58 -1.61
CA GLU A 114 -15.32 -2.00 -1.77
C GLU A 114 -14.29 -2.70 -2.68
N GLN A 115 -13.59 -1.94 -3.53
CA GLN A 115 -12.56 -2.49 -4.40
C GLN A 115 -11.36 -3.03 -3.62
N LEU A 116 -11.09 -2.53 -2.41
CA LEU A 116 -9.98 -3.04 -1.59
C LEU A 116 -10.10 -4.57 -1.36
N ALA A 117 -11.33 -5.08 -1.20
CA ALA A 117 -11.59 -6.50 -1.04
C ALA A 117 -11.23 -7.34 -2.29
N GLN A 118 -11.29 -6.75 -3.48
CA GLN A 118 -10.94 -7.42 -4.73
C GLN A 118 -9.44 -7.73 -4.83
N TYR A 119 -8.62 -6.98 -4.09
CA TYR A 119 -7.17 -7.15 -4.05
C TYR A 119 -6.70 -8.05 -2.89
N ALA A 120 -7.62 -8.71 -2.17
CA ALA A 120 -7.30 -9.60 -1.04
C ALA A 120 -6.20 -10.60 -1.37
N ALA A 121 -6.37 -11.37 -2.45
CA ALA A 121 -5.38 -12.37 -2.87
C ALA A 121 -4.00 -11.77 -3.18
N LEU A 122 -3.97 -10.55 -3.74
CA LEU A 122 -2.73 -9.85 -4.05
C LEU A 122 -2.01 -9.41 -2.77
N VAL A 123 -2.73 -8.84 -1.80
CA VAL A 123 -2.19 -8.42 -0.51
C VAL A 123 -1.66 -9.61 0.28
N THR A 124 -2.42 -10.71 0.35
CA THR A 124 -1.96 -11.95 1.01
C THR A 124 -0.70 -12.49 0.35
N ARG A 125 -0.65 -12.57 -0.98
CA ARG A 125 0.53 -13.03 -1.70
C ARG A 125 1.73 -12.12 -1.46
N PHE A 126 1.53 -10.80 -1.47
CA PHE A 126 2.57 -9.84 -1.16
C PHE A 126 3.20 -10.14 0.21
N TRP A 127 2.39 -10.34 1.25
CA TRP A 127 2.90 -10.69 2.58
C TRP A 127 3.62 -12.03 2.64
N GLN A 128 3.13 -13.05 1.96
CA GLN A 128 3.79 -14.35 1.88
C GLN A 128 5.17 -14.25 1.21
N THR A 129 5.28 -13.52 0.09
CA THR A 129 6.56 -13.32 -0.60
C THR A 129 7.54 -12.43 0.16
N ALA A 130 7.02 -11.58 1.04
CA ALA A 130 7.78 -10.69 1.88
C ALA A 130 8.38 -11.38 3.12
N GLN A 131 7.90 -12.57 3.49
CA GLN A 131 8.47 -13.34 4.58
C GLN A 131 9.87 -13.83 4.19
N PRO A 132 10.89 -13.68 5.05
CA PRO A 132 12.12 -14.41 4.85
C PRO A 132 11.80 -15.90 4.91
N VAL A 133 12.29 -16.68 3.93
CA VAL A 133 12.09 -18.13 3.89
C VAL A 133 12.62 -18.71 5.19
N ALA A 134 11.72 -19.09 6.10
CA ALA A 134 12.10 -19.74 7.34
C ALA A 134 12.55 -21.16 7.01
N GLY A 135 13.87 -21.36 6.86
CA GLY A 135 14.50 -22.67 6.85
C GLY A 135 14.93 -23.18 5.47
N GLY A 136 16.10 -22.73 5.04
CA GLY A 136 17.06 -23.67 4.47
C GLY A 136 17.49 -24.62 5.58
N ARG A 137 16.75 -25.72 5.76
CA ARG A 137 17.16 -26.85 6.58
C ARG A 137 18.43 -27.40 5.94
N GLY A 138 19.59 -27.03 6.48
CA GLY A 138 20.83 -27.77 6.28
C GLY A 138 20.66 -29.13 6.93
N VAL A 139 20.12 -30.08 6.17
CA VAL A 139 20.29 -31.51 6.38
C VAL A 139 21.21 -31.96 5.24
N GLY A 140 22.31 -32.62 5.61
CA GLY A 140 23.41 -33.05 4.75
C GLY A 140 24.67 -33.03 5.61
N GLU A 141 24.78 -33.97 6.53
CA GLU A 141 25.50 -35.26 6.37
C GLU A 141 27.02 -35.08 6.59
#